data_AF-A0A2M8QW60-F1
#
_entry.id   AF-A0A2M8QW60-F1
#
_cell.length_a   1.000
_cell.length_b   1.000
_cell.length_c   1.000
_cell.angle_alpha   90.00
_cell.angle_beta   90.00
_cell.angle_gamma   90.00
#
_symmetry.space_group_name_H-M   'P 1'
#
loop_
_entity.id
_entity.type
_entity.pdbx_description
1 polymer ?
#
loop_
_entity_poly.entity_id
_entity_poly.type
_entity_poly.pdbx_seq_one_letter_code
_entity_poly.pdbx_strand_id
1 'polypeptide(L)'
;MPPWVTPDRLTATGMAGAVMIFAGYAASNIASSWLLLAIAGYAVQWFGDSMDGSLARYRRIERPSYGYFIDHSCDGLATLLILAGIGLSPFVTMNVAMIALAGYLLLSIHAFLSARVLGELKLSYLSAGPTELRFMLIGMTVMMMVLGTAPGLFGRWSGFDLFVGTVGSILIVLFIGQTLVTGRRLALAETEHRLLK
;
A
#
# COMPACT_ATOMS: atom_id res chain seq x y z
N MET A 1 -12.18 23.17 -7.15
CA MET A 1 -12.89 22.55 -6.00
C MET A 1 -13.50 23.61 -5.11
N PRO A 2 -14.71 23.38 -4.57
CA PRO A 2 -15.35 24.31 -3.63
C PRO A 2 -14.46 24.64 -2.42
N PRO A 3 -14.61 25.83 -1.79
CA PRO A 3 -13.75 26.25 -0.67
C PRO A 3 -13.83 25.32 0.55
N TRP A 4 -14.98 24.67 0.77
CA TRP A 4 -15.22 23.77 1.90
C TRP A 4 -14.51 22.41 1.80
N VAL A 5 -13.98 22.04 0.64
CA VAL A 5 -13.17 20.83 0.49
C VAL A 5 -11.77 21.15 1.02
N THR A 6 -11.37 20.51 2.12
CA THR A 6 -10.04 20.64 2.73
C THR A 6 -9.22 19.37 2.49
N PRO A 7 -7.87 19.44 2.55
CA PRO A 7 -7.01 18.26 2.47
C PRO A 7 -7.44 17.17 3.46
N ASP A 8 -7.70 17.51 4.72
CA ASP A 8 -8.14 16.54 5.74
C ASP A 8 -9.45 15.82 5.37
N ARG A 9 -10.39 16.50 4.70
CA ARG A 9 -11.63 15.89 4.20
C ARG A 9 -11.36 14.97 3.01
N LEU A 10 -10.38 15.28 2.18
CA LEU A 10 -9.94 14.43 1.07
C LEU A 10 -9.25 13.17 1.60
N THR A 11 -8.40 13.29 2.62
CA THR A 11 -7.80 12.12 3.29
C THR A 11 -8.87 11.25 3.95
N ALA A 12 -9.88 11.85 4.61
CA ALA A 12 -11.02 11.11 5.16
C ALA A 12 -11.85 10.42 4.05
N THR A 13 -12.01 11.07 2.89
CA THR A 13 -12.66 10.48 1.71
C THR A 13 -11.84 9.30 1.18
N GLY A 14 -10.52 9.45 1.15
CA GLY A 14 -9.57 8.38 0.88
C GLY A 14 -9.88 7.19 1.78
N MET A 15 -9.80 7.36 3.10
CA MET A 15 -10.06 6.32 4.09
C MET A 15 -11.46 5.67 3.96
N ALA A 16 -12.48 6.45 3.61
CA ALA A 16 -13.81 5.88 3.30
C ALA A 16 -13.74 4.91 2.10
N GLY A 17 -12.94 5.25 1.08
CA GLY A 17 -12.59 4.35 -0.01
C GLY A 17 -11.93 3.04 0.47
N ALA A 18 -10.96 3.09 1.39
CA ALA A 18 -10.34 1.88 1.96
C ALA A 18 -11.37 0.98 2.65
N VAL A 19 -12.29 1.58 3.42
CA VAL A 19 -13.38 0.86 4.08
C VAL A 19 -14.33 0.24 3.04
N MET A 20 -14.64 0.95 1.95
CA MET A 20 -15.42 0.38 0.84
C MET A 20 -14.72 -0.81 0.19
N ILE A 21 -13.39 -0.73 -0.01
CA ILE A 21 -12.59 -1.83 -0.55
C ILE A 21 -12.66 -3.05 0.38
N PHE A 22 -12.38 -2.86 1.67
CA PHE A 22 -12.48 -3.92 2.67
C PHE A 22 -13.87 -4.56 2.69
N ALA A 23 -14.92 -3.74 2.76
CA ALA A 23 -16.30 -4.21 2.79
C ALA A 23 -16.67 -4.96 1.50
N GLY A 24 -16.24 -4.48 0.33
CA GLY A 24 -16.46 -5.13 -0.96
C GLY A 24 -15.83 -6.51 -1.04
N TYR A 25 -14.57 -6.64 -0.61
CA TYR A 25 -13.91 -7.95 -0.56
C TYR A 25 -14.51 -8.88 0.50
N ALA A 26 -14.79 -8.38 1.70
CA ALA A 26 -15.41 -9.19 2.76
C ALA A 26 -16.82 -9.68 2.36
N ALA A 27 -17.64 -8.81 1.76
CA ALA A 27 -18.97 -9.15 1.27
C ALA A 27 -18.96 -10.02 0.01
N SER A 28 -17.81 -10.16 -0.68
CA SER A 28 -17.68 -11.05 -1.83
C SER A 28 -17.88 -12.53 -1.48
N ASN A 29 -17.82 -12.90 -0.19
CA ASN A 29 -18.24 -14.21 0.32
C ASN A 29 -19.74 -14.49 0.11
N ILE A 30 -20.57 -13.45 0.03
CA ILE A 30 -22.01 -13.57 -0.20
C ILE A 30 -22.29 -13.62 -1.70
N ALA A 31 -21.70 -12.69 -2.47
CA ALA A 31 -21.82 -12.64 -3.92
C ALA A 31 -20.62 -11.92 -4.56
N SER A 32 -20.11 -12.44 -5.68
CA SER A 32 -18.98 -11.84 -6.39
C SER A 32 -19.25 -10.42 -6.90
N SER A 33 -20.51 -10.01 -7.05
CA SER A 33 -20.90 -8.63 -7.42
C SER A 33 -20.45 -7.57 -6.43
N TRP A 34 -20.20 -7.94 -5.16
CA TRP A 34 -19.63 -7.02 -4.17
C TRP A 34 -18.20 -6.55 -4.51
N LEU A 35 -17.50 -7.24 -5.41
CA LEU A 35 -16.23 -6.76 -5.94
C LEU A 35 -16.37 -5.45 -6.73
N LEU A 36 -17.56 -5.12 -7.25
CA LEU A 36 -17.84 -3.81 -7.82
C LEU A 36 -17.72 -2.69 -6.78
N LEU A 37 -18.13 -2.96 -5.53
CA LEU A 37 -17.94 -2.01 -4.43
C LEU A 37 -16.45 -1.82 -4.14
N ALA A 38 -15.65 -2.88 -4.23
CA ALA A 38 -14.20 -2.77 -4.07
C ALA A 38 -13.56 -1.94 -5.19
N ILE A 39 -13.96 -2.16 -6.45
CA ILE A 39 -13.50 -1.35 -7.59
C ILE A 39 -13.88 0.12 -7.43
N ALA A 40 -15.13 0.42 -7.04
CA ALA A 40 -15.57 1.78 -6.73
C ALA A 40 -14.78 2.38 -5.57
N GLY A 41 -14.51 1.58 -4.54
CA GLY A 41 -13.68 1.96 -3.39
C GLY A 41 -12.25 2.33 -3.80
N TYR A 42 -11.61 1.61 -4.74
CA TYR A 42 -10.30 1.99 -5.28
C TYR A 42 -10.32 3.35 -5.96
N ALA A 43 -11.38 3.67 -6.72
CA ALA A 43 -11.54 4.97 -7.36
C ALA A 43 -11.70 6.09 -6.30
N VAL A 44 -12.51 5.86 -5.27
CA VAL A 44 -12.70 6.82 -4.15
C VAL A 44 -11.41 7.02 -3.37
N GLN A 45 -10.72 5.93 -3.02
CA GLN A 45 -9.43 5.96 -2.32
C GLN A 45 -8.41 6.78 -3.12
N TRP A 46 -8.24 6.46 -4.41
CA TRP A 46 -7.31 7.16 -5.30
C TRP A 46 -7.62 8.64 -5.40
N PHE A 47 -8.90 8.99 -5.52
CA PHE A 47 -9.31 10.39 -5.61
C PHE A 47 -8.97 11.17 -4.34
N GLY A 48 -9.17 10.60 -3.16
CA GLY A 48 -8.80 11.25 -1.89
C GLY A 48 -7.29 11.48 -1.80
N ASP A 49 -6.53 10.40 -1.98
CA ASP A 49 -5.07 10.30 -1.85
C ASP A 49 -4.30 11.14 -2.90
N SER A 50 -4.76 11.19 -4.15
CA SER A 50 -4.05 11.98 -5.18
C SER A 50 -4.34 13.48 -5.10
N MET A 51 -5.46 13.87 -4.48
CA MET A 51 -5.94 15.24 -4.51
C MET A 51 -5.65 16.02 -3.23
N ASP A 52 -5.43 15.38 -2.09
CA ASP A 52 -5.17 16.08 -0.83
C ASP A 52 -3.86 16.89 -0.87
N GLY A 53 -2.76 16.29 -1.31
CA GLY A 53 -1.46 16.93 -1.46
C GLY A 53 -1.45 17.95 -2.59
N SER A 54 -2.13 17.65 -3.70
CA SER A 54 -2.26 18.57 -4.84
C SER A 54 -3.05 19.83 -4.47
N LEU A 55 -4.14 19.68 -3.70
CA LEU A 55 -4.96 20.79 -3.22
C LEU A 55 -4.23 21.62 -2.17
N ALA A 56 -3.48 20.98 -1.26
CA ALA A 56 -2.67 21.66 -0.27
C ALA A 56 -1.62 22.59 -0.92
N ARG A 57 -0.91 22.09 -1.95
CA ARG A 57 0.05 22.87 -2.75
C ARG A 57 -0.62 24.01 -3.53
N TYR A 58 -1.71 23.70 -4.23
CA TYR A 58 -2.44 24.70 -5.01
C TYR A 58 -2.96 25.86 -4.14
N ARG A 59 -3.43 25.56 -2.92
CA ARG A 59 -3.95 26.56 -1.98
C ARG A 59 -2.88 27.19 -1.08
N ARG A 60 -1.62 26.75 -1.15
CA ARG A 60 -0.51 27.19 -0.28
C ARG A 60 -0.84 27.07 1.23
N ILE A 61 -1.61 26.05 1.59
CA ILE A 61 -1.96 25.73 2.99
C ILE A 61 -1.23 24.49 3.48
N GLU A 62 -0.08 24.20 2.87
CA GLU A 62 0.73 23.03 3.17
C GLU A 62 1.16 23.03 4.64
N ARG A 63 1.00 21.87 5.28
CA ARG A 63 1.49 21.62 6.64
C ARG A 63 2.48 20.46 6.55
N PRO A 64 3.77 20.72 6.28
CA PRO A 64 4.71 19.67 5.87
C PRO A 64 4.77 18.51 6.86
N SER A 65 4.93 18.78 8.16
CA SER A 65 5.03 17.73 9.18
C SER A 65 3.68 17.05 9.48
N TYR A 66 2.60 17.82 9.56
CA TYR A 66 1.28 17.29 9.90
C TYR A 66 0.69 16.47 8.75
N GLY A 67 0.73 17.01 7.53
CA GLY A 67 0.28 16.33 6.32
C GLY A 67 1.06 15.04 6.11
N TYR A 68 2.40 15.09 6.18
CA TYR A 68 3.23 13.89 6.09
C TYR A 68 2.82 12.82 7.12
N PHE A 69 2.61 13.19 8.38
CA PHE A 69 2.25 12.23 9.42
C PHE A 69 0.88 11.56 9.19
N ILE A 70 -0.13 12.36 8.84
CA ILE A 70 -1.49 11.87 8.60
C ILE A 70 -1.52 11.00 7.34
N ASP A 71 -0.91 11.47 6.25
CA ASP A 71 -0.84 10.76 4.96
C ASP A 71 -0.27 9.35 5.12
N HIS A 72 0.93 9.22 5.69
CA HIS A 72 1.58 7.92 5.88
C HIS A 72 0.87 7.03 6.91
N SER A 73 0.23 7.61 7.93
CA SER A 73 -0.58 6.84 8.89
C SER A 73 -1.83 6.28 8.21
N CYS A 74 -2.50 7.09 7.39
CA CYS A 74 -3.66 6.69 6.61
C CYS A 74 -3.29 5.66 5.54
N ASP A 75 -2.14 5.76 4.89
CA ASP A 75 -1.66 4.79 3.91
C ASP A 75 -1.43 3.40 4.52
N GLY A 76 -0.79 3.35 5.70
CA GLY A 76 -0.60 2.10 6.44
C GLY A 76 -1.93 1.43 6.80
N LEU A 77 -2.89 2.24 7.29
CA LEU A 77 -4.23 1.76 7.64
C LEU A 77 -5.05 1.34 6.41
N ALA A 78 -4.98 2.10 5.32
CA ALA A 78 -5.64 1.77 4.07
C ALA A 78 -5.09 0.45 3.49
N THR A 79 -3.77 0.27 3.52
CA THR A 79 -3.14 -0.97 3.06
C THR A 79 -3.54 -2.17 3.91
N LEU A 80 -3.63 -1.99 5.24
CA LEU A 80 -4.18 -3.00 6.14
C LEU A 80 -5.61 -3.39 5.74
N LEU A 81 -6.49 -2.41 5.54
CA LEU A 81 -7.88 -2.65 5.14
C LEU A 81 -7.98 -3.37 3.79
N ILE A 82 -7.18 -2.96 2.81
CA ILE A 82 -7.19 -3.57 1.47
C ILE A 82 -6.73 -5.04 1.54
N LEU A 83 -5.56 -5.31 2.13
CA LEU A 83 -5.01 -6.66 2.17
C LEU A 83 -5.78 -7.59 3.12
N ALA A 84 -6.25 -7.08 4.26
CA ALA A 84 -7.14 -7.86 5.13
C ALA A 84 -8.46 -8.17 4.41
N GLY A 85 -9.01 -7.23 3.64
CA GLY A 85 -10.19 -7.46 2.81
C GLY A 85 -9.95 -8.58 1.80
N ILE A 86 -8.84 -8.51 1.05
CA ILE A 86 -8.43 -9.55 0.10
C ILE A 86 -8.29 -10.90 0.80
N GLY A 87 -7.66 -10.97 1.98
CA GLY A 87 -7.48 -12.22 2.73
C GLY A 87 -8.76 -12.78 3.36
N LEU A 88 -9.78 -11.94 3.57
CA LEU A 88 -11.12 -12.37 3.99
C LEU A 88 -12.00 -12.78 2.81
N SER A 89 -11.61 -12.47 1.58
CA SER A 89 -12.34 -12.86 0.38
C SER A 89 -12.14 -14.36 0.08
N PRO A 90 -13.01 -14.99 -0.72
CA PRO A 90 -12.86 -16.40 -1.08
C PRO A 90 -11.75 -16.65 -2.14
N PHE A 91 -11.04 -15.60 -2.58
CA PHE A 91 -10.06 -15.68 -3.68
C PHE A 91 -8.62 -15.85 -3.22
N VAL A 92 -8.27 -15.30 -2.05
CA VAL A 92 -6.91 -15.31 -1.49
C VAL A 92 -6.98 -15.71 -0.03
N THR A 93 -6.11 -16.64 0.36
CA THR A 93 -6.00 -17.11 1.72
C THR A 93 -5.44 -16.02 2.65
N MET A 94 -6.01 -15.92 3.85
CA MET A 94 -5.56 -14.94 4.86
C MET A 94 -4.06 -15.04 5.15
N ASN A 95 -3.49 -16.26 5.22
CA ASN A 95 -2.06 -16.45 5.46
C ASN A 95 -1.20 -15.75 4.41
N VAL A 96 -1.58 -15.85 3.13
CA VAL A 96 -0.87 -15.22 2.03
C VAL A 96 -1.02 -13.70 2.04
N ALA A 97 -2.24 -13.21 2.28
CA ALA A 97 -2.51 -11.79 2.40
C ALA A 97 -1.70 -11.15 3.54
N MET A 98 -1.56 -11.85 4.67
CA MET A 98 -0.76 -11.41 5.81
C MET A 98 0.74 -11.35 5.51
N ILE A 99 1.27 -12.28 4.70
CA ILE A 99 2.66 -12.22 4.24
C ILE A 99 2.88 -10.97 3.37
N ALA A 100 1.97 -10.68 2.44
CA ALA A 100 2.04 -9.47 1.63
C ALA A 100 1.94 -8.19 2.45
N LEU A 101 1.04 -8.17 3.44
CA LEU A 101 0.88 -7.04 4.35
C LEU A 101 2.12 -6.81 5.20
N ALA A 102 2.68 -7.88 5.79
CA ALA A 102 3.91 -7.80 6.56
C ALA A 102 5.08 -7.28 5.71
N GLY A 103 5.23 -7.80 4.48
CA GLY A 103 6.25 -7.34 3.55
C GLY A 103 6.13 -5.85 3.21
N TYR A 104 4.92 -5.38 2.93
CA TYR A 104 4.66 -3.97 2.65
C TYR A 104 4.95 -3.07 3.86
N LEU A 105 4.49 -3.46 5.06
CA LEU A 105 4.71 -2.68 6.27
C LEU A 105 6.19 -2.63 6.66
N LEU A 106 6.93 -3.72 6.50
CA LEU A 106 8.38 -3.74 6.69
C LEU A 106 9.10 -2.77 5.75
N LEU A 107 8.72 -2.79 4.47
CA LEU A 107 9.29 -1.86 3.49
C LEU A 107 8.94 -0.40 3.81
N SER A 108 7.71 -0.13 4.26
CA SER A 108 7.28 1.20 4.71
C SER A 108 8.08 1.68 5.91
N ILE A 109 8.29 0.83 6.92
CA ILE A 109 9.15 1.14 8.08
C ILE A 109 10.57 1.46 7.63
N HIS A 110 11.14 0.67 6.72
CA HIS A 110 12.48 0.92 6.17
C HIS A 110 12.55 2.27 5.45
N ALA A 111 11.52 2.63 4.66
CA ALA A 111 11.44 3.92 4.00
C ALA A 111 11.40 5.07 5.02
N PHE A 112 10.62 4.95 6.10
CA PHE A 112 10.53 5.98 7.15
C PHE A 112 11.85 6.13 7.93
N LEU A 113 12.48 5.01 8.28
CA LEU A 113 13.80 5.02 8.92
C LEU A 113 14.85 5.67 8.02
N SER A 114 14.86 5.30 6.74
CA SER A 114 15.79 5.86 5.76
C SER A 114 15.57 7.37 5.58
N ALA A 115 14.32 7.81 5.45
CA ALA A 115 13.98 9.24 5.36
C ALA A 115 14.48 10.02 6.59
N ARG A 116 14.36 9.44 7.79
CA ARG A 116 14.79 10.10 9.03
C ARG A 116 16.31 10.10 9.23
N VAL A 117 16.98 9.01 8.88
CA VAL A 117 18.42 8.82 9.14
C VAL A 117 19.28 9.44 8.04
N LEU A 118 18.88 9.31 6.78
CA LEU A 118 19.67 9.77 5.63
C LEU A 118 19.28 11.18 5.17
N GLY A 119 18.16 11.73 5.65
CA GLY A 119 17.63 13.03 5.19
C GLY A 119 17.15 13.02 3.73
N GLU A 120 17.25 11.89 3.04
CA GLU A 120 16.83 11.68 1.66
C GLU A 120 15.69 10.66 1.62
N LEU A 121 14.51 11.11 1.18
CA LEU A 121 13.43 10.22 0.76
C LEU A 121 13.83 9.58 -0.58
N LYS A 122 14.49 8.42 -0.52
CA LYS A 122 14.69 7.60 -1.72
C LYS A 122 13.36 6.95 -2.11
N LEU A 123 12.57 7.69 -2.88
CA LEU A 123 11.22 7.32 -3.35
C LEU A 123 11.21 6.24 -4.45
N SER A 124 12.35 5.77 -4.95
CA SER A 124 12.38 4.84 -6.09
C SER A 124 13.38 3.72 -5.86
N TYR A 125 12.90 2.64 -5.23
CA TYR A 125 13.63 1.37 -5.18
C TYR A 125 12.99 0.28 -6.03
N LEU A 126 11.70 0.44 -6.35
CA LEU A 126 10.99 -0.28 -7.40
C LEU A 126 10.32 0.81 -8.24
N SER A 127 10.52 0.79 -9.55
CA SER A 127 9.93 1.76 -10.49
C SER A 127 8.39 1.67 -10.59
N ALA A 128 7.73 0.99 -9.65
CA ALA A 128 6.28 0.92 -9.55
C ALA A 128 5.83 1.93 -8.50
N GLY A 129 5.25 3.04 -8.95
CA GLY A 129 4.63 4.01 -8.08
C GLY A 129 3.30 3.54 -7.47
N PRO A 130 2.69 4.36 -6.61
CA PRO A 130 1.41 4.07 -5.98
C PRO A 130 0.28 3.84 -6.99
N THR A 131 0.38 4.44 -8.17
CA THR A 131 -0.63 4.36 -9.23
C THR A 131 -0.56 3.01 -9.95
N GLU A 132 0.63 2.51 -10.29
CA GLU A 132 0.80 1.22 -10.96
C GLU A 132 0.33 0.07 -10.06
N LEU A 133 0.67 0.11 -8.77
CA LEU A 133 0.20 -0.88 -7.80
C LEU A 133 -1.32 -0.88 -7.67
N ARG A 134 -1.95 0.30 -7.71
CA ARG A 134 -3.41 0.40 -7.63
C ARG A 134 -4.09 -0.18 -8.87
N PHE A 135 -3.59 0.10 -10.07
CA PHE A 135 -4.11 -0.53 -11.30
C PHE A 135 -3.92 -2.04 -11.30
N MET A 136 -2.81 -2.54 -10.77
CA MET A 136 -2.57 -3.97 -10.58
C MET A 136 -3.61 -4.60 -9.65
N LEU A 137 -3.95 -3.95 -8.52
CA LEU A 137 -4.98 -4.42 -7.60
C LEU A 137 -6.40 -4.37 -8.21
N ILE A 138 -6.74 -3.32 -8.95
CA ILE A 138 -8.01 -3.23 -9.68
C ILE A 138 -8.09 -4.34 -10.73
N GLY A 139 -7.03 -4.52 -11.53
CA GLY A 139 -6.95 -5.59 -12.53
C GLY A 139 -7.10 -6.97 -11.90
N MET A 140 -6.43 -7.21 -10.77
CA MET A 140 -6.57 -8.44 -10.00
C MET A 140 -8.03 -8.65 -9.55
N THR A 141 -8.70 -7.60 -9.09
CA THR A 141 -10.12 -7.65 -8.66
C THR A 141 -11.06 -7.99 -9.82
N VAL A 142 -10.82 -7.41 -11.00
CA VAL A 142 -11.56 -7.76 -12.23
C VAL A 142 -11.32 -9.21 -12.61
N MET A 143 -10.07 -9.69 -12.53
CA MET A 143 -9.76 -11.09 -12.79
C MET A 143 -10.44 -12.04 -11.79
N MET A 144 -10.59 -11.67 -10.52
CA MET A 144 -11.36 -12.44 -9.54
C MET A 144 -12.84 -12.55 -9.96
N MET A 145 -13.43 -11.48 -10.51
CA MET A 145 -14.81 -11.52 -11.02
C MET A 145 -14.96 -12.44 -12.23
N VAL A 146 -13.98 -12.47 -13.14
CA VAL A 146 -14.04 -13.24 -14.39
C VAL A 146 -13.70 -14.72 -14.17
N LEU A 147 -12.64 -15.01 -13.42
CA LEU A 147 -12.13 -16.37 -13.21
C LEU A 147 -12.84 -17.09 -12.05
N GLY A 148 -13.50 -16.34 -11.17
CA GLY A 148 -14.16 -16.90 -9.99
C GLY A 148 -13.18 -17.51 -8.98
N THR A 149 -13.72 -18.32 -8.08
CA THR A 149 -13.00 -18.98 -6.98
C THR A 149 -12.44 -20.35 -7.38
N ALA A 150 -12.43 -20.68 -8.68
CA ALA A 150 -12.03 -21.99 -9.15
C ALA A 150 -10.60 -22.33 -8.67
N PRO A 151 -10.38 -23.49 -8.04
CA PRO A 151 -9.04 -23.90 -7.62
C PRO A 151 -8.13 -23.94 -8.84
N GLY A 152 -6.96 -23.30 -8.73
CA GLY A 152 -6.00 -23.21 -9.82
C GLY A 152 -5.39 -24.57 -10.16
N LEU A 153 -4.51 -24.59 -11.18
CA LEU A 153 -3.77 -25.79 -11.61
C LEU A 153 -2.93 -26.45 -10.50
N PHE A 154 -2.67 -25.74 -9.40
CA PHE A 154 -1.88 -26.19 -8.24
C PHE A 154 -2.73 -26.67 -7.05
N GLY A 155 -3.97 -27.09 -7.28
CA GLY A 155 -4.83 -27.69 -6.24
C GLY A 155 -5.37 -26.64 -5.25
N ARG A 156 -4.95 -26.72 -3.98
CA ARG A 156 -5.51 -25.92 -2.86
C ARG A 156 -5.14 -24.42 -2.88
N TRP A 157 -4.20 -24.03 -3.74
CA TRP A 157 -3.73 -22.65 -3.88
C TRP A 157 -4.24 -22.05 -5.18
N SER A 158 -4.88 -20.88 -5.09
CA SER A 158 -5.36 -20.16 -6.28
C SER A 158 -4.19 -19.48 -7.01
N GLY A 159 -4.38 -19.16 -8.29
CA GLY A 159 -3.39 -18.32 -9.00
C GLY A 159 -3.19 -16.95 -8.33
N PHE A 160 -4.21 -16.46 -7.63
CA PHE A 160 -4.14 -15.24 -6.84
C PHE A 160 -3.28 -15.40 -5.58
N ASP A 161 -3.35 -16.55 -4.89
CA ASP A 161 -2.46 -16.85 -3.76
C ASP A 161 -0.99 -16.84 -4.19
N LEU A 162 -0.67 -17.49 -5.31
CA LEU A 162 0.70 -17.54 -5.81
C LEU A 162 1.20 -16.13 -6.15
N PHE A 163 0.37 -15.31 -6.78
CA PHE A 163 0.71 -13.94 -7.14
C PHE A 163 0.94 -13.06 -5.92
N VAL A 164 -0.02 -12.99 -5.00
CA VAL A 164 0.09 -12.17 -3.77
C VAL A 164 1.24 -12.65 -2.90
N GLY A 165 1.41 -13.96 -2.75
CA GLY A 165 2.50 -14.55 -1.98
C GLY A 165 3.88 -14.27 -2.58
N THR A 166 4.00 -14.28 -3.91
CA THR A 166 5.25 -13.90 -4.60
C THR A 166 5.57 -12.44 -4.38
N VAL A 167 4.60 -11.53 -4.56
CA VAL A 167 4.78 -10.10 -4.31
C VAL A 167 5.19 -9.85 -2.85
N GLY A 168 4.49 -10.45 -1.90
CA GLY A 168 4.82 -10.33 -0.47
C GLY A 168 6.24 -10.82 -0.14
N SER A 169 6.63 -11.95 -0.73
CA SER A 169 7.98 -12.50 -0.54
C SER A 169 9.07 -11.59 -1.13
N ILE A 170 8.82 -11.02 -2.31
CA ILE A 170 9.72 -10.04 -2.94
C ILE A 170 9.89 -8.81 -2.03
N LEU A 171 8.79 -8.28 -1.47
CA LEU A 171 8.84 -7.12 -0.55
C LEU A 171 9.71 -7.42 0.68
N ILE A 172 9.58 -8.61 1.27
CA ILE A 172 10.40 -9.03 2.42
C ILE A 172 11.87 -9.14 2.04
N VAL A 173 12.19 -9.76 0.90
CA VAL A 173 13.59 -9.89 0.42
C VAL A 173 14.19 -8.51 0.16
N LEU A 174 13.42 -7.59 -0.44
CA LEU A 174 13.86 -6.21 -0.67
C LEU A 174 14.13 -5.50 0.66
N PHE A 175 13.23 -5.62 1.64
CA PHE A 175 13.45 -5.06 2.98
C PHE A 175 14.75 -5.55 3.61
N ILE A 176 15.02 -6.87 3.57
CA ILE A 176 16.25 -7.46 4.11
C ILE A 176 17.47 -6.90 3.38
N GLY A 177 17.47 -6.94 2.05
CA GLY A 177 18.57 -6.46 1.23
C GLY A 177 18.87 -4.97 1.46
N GLN A 178 17.84 -4.13 1.46
CA GLN A 178 17.99 -2.68 1.66
C GLN A 178 18.46 -2.33 3.07
N THR A 179 17.97 -3.04 4.08
CA THR A 179 18.40 -2.84 5.47
C THR A 179 19.88 -3.19 5.63
N LEU A 180 20.34 -4.30 5.04
CA LEU A 180 21.75 -4.69 5.06
C LEU A 180 22.65 -3.69 4.33
N VAL A 181 22.25 -3.24 3.13
CA VAL A 181 23.02 -2.27 2.33
C VAL A 181 23.10 -0.92 3.05
N THR A 182 21.97 -0.41 3.53
CA THR A 182 21.91 0.88 4.23
C THR A 182 22.66 0.84 5.56
N GLY A 183 22.53 -0.25 6.32
CA GLY A 183 23.29 -0.45 7.56
C GLY A 183 24.80 -0.47 7.33
N ARG A 184 25.28 -1.16 6.28
CA ARG A 184 26.70 -1.16 5.91
C ARG A 184 27.19 0.23 5.51
N ARG A 185 26.40 0.97 4.72
CA ARG A 185 26.75 2.34 4.30
C ARG A 185 26.91 3.28 5.50
N LEU A 186 26.00 3.19 6.47
CA LEU A 186 26.05 4.00 7.70
C LEU A 186 27.25 3.64 8.57
N ALA A 187 27.51 2.35 8.77
CA ALA A 187 28.66 1.89 9.57
C ALA A 187 30.01 2.38 8.99
N LEU A 188 30.15 2.37 7.66
CA LEU A 188 31.34 2.91 6.99
C LEU A 188 31.48 4.42 7.19
N ALA A 189 30.39 5.18 6.99
CA ALA A 189 30.40 6.63 7.14
C ALA A 189 30.74 7.07 8.59
N GLU A 190 30.23 6.37 9.60
CA GLU A 190 30.55 6.64 11.00
C GLU A 190 32.01 6.30 11.34
N THR A 191 32.55 5.24 10.74
CA THR A 191 33.96 4.84 10.93
C THR A 191 34.90 5.91 10.37
N GLU A 192 34.64 6.40 9.15
CA GLU A 192 35.41 7.50 8.55
C GLU A 192 35.33 8.78 9.39
N HIS A 193 34.15 9.14 9.87
CA HIS A 193 33.97 10.34 10.68
C HIS A 193 34.68 10.26 12.04
N ARG A 194 34.89 9.03 12.57
CA ARG A 194 35.64 8.79 13.81
C ARG A 194 37.15 8.84 13.60
N LEU A 195 37.66 8.50 12.41
CA LEU A 195 39.08 8.56 12.07
C LEU A 195 39.56 9.99 11.74
N LEU A 196 38.65 10.89 11.37
CA LEU A 196 38.93 12.30 11.07
C LEU A 196 38.88 13.23 12.30
N LYS A 197 38.53 12.71 13.49
CA LYS A 197 38.59 13.42 14.78
C LYS A 197 39.82 13.01 15.55
#